data_AF-A0AA88JDJ9-F1
#
_entry.id   AF-A0AA88JDJ9-F1
#
_cell.length_a   1.000
_cell.length_b   1.000
_cell.length_c   1.000
_cell.angle_alpha   90.00
_cell.angle_beta   90.00
_cell.angle_gamma   90.00
#
_symmetry.space_group_name_H-M   'P 1'
#
loop_
_entity.id
_entity.type
_entity.pdbx_description
1 polymer ?
#
loop_
_entity_poly.entity_id
_entity_poly.type
_entity_poly.pdbx_seq_one_letter_code
_entity_poly.pdbx_strand_id
1 'polypeptide(L)'
;MQQPQEQSNSIVALLKEYMENNDAIIQNQSSIIQSQAASLRTLENQVGQLANALSNRSQRSLPSDTENPRRDGKEHCKIITLQNGRQVDQPIRQPAKEAEPSSIQNQPGPQSETEAD
;
A
#
# COMPACT_ATOMS: atom_id res chain seq x y z
N MET A 1 26.23 42.95 70.72
CA MET A 1 26.07 43.71 69.45
C MET A 1 26.55 42.87 68.26
N GLN A 2 26.06 41.63 68.11
CA GLN A 2 26.37 40.78 66.96
C GLN A 2 25.03 40.27 66.41
N GLN A 3 24.48 40.99 65.45
CA GLN A 3 23.16 40.71 64.84
C GLN A 3 23.13 41.01 63.33
N PRO A 4 23.95 41.93 62.77
CA PRO A 4 24.00 42.14 61.31
C PRO A 4 24.63 40.99 60.52
N GLN A 5 25.60 40.28 61.11
CA GLN A 5 26.39 39.28 60.40
C GLN A 5 25.62 37.96 60.17
N GLU A 6 24.72 37.59 61.09
CA GLU A 6 23.94 36.34 60.98
C GLU A 6 22.88 36.40 59.87
N GLN A 7 22.26 37.57 59.66
CA GLN A 7 21.28 37.75 58.58
C GLN A 7 21.93 37.65 57.20
N SER A 8 23.14 38.22 57.04
CA SER A 8 23.91 38.09 55.79
C SER A 8 24.25 36.63 55.47
N ASN A 9 24.64 35.85 56.47
CA ASN A 9 24.94 34.43 56.29
C ASN A 9 23.70 33.60 55.94
N SER A 10 22.55 33.92 56.53
CA SER A 10 21.26 33.27 56.24
C SER A 10 20.82 33.46 54.78
N ILE A 11 20.96 34.68 54.24
CA ILE A 11 20.62 34.96 52.83
C ILE A 11 21.54 34.21 51.86
N VAL A 12 22.85 34.19 52.16
CA VAL A 12 23.83 33.46 51.33
C VAL A 12 23.54 31.96 51.34
N ALA A 13 23.14 31.39 52.48
CA ALA A 13 22.75 29.99 52.57
C ALA A 13 21.51 29.67 51.71
N LEU A 14 20.46 30.51 51.78
CA LEU A 14 19.26 30.35 50.97
C LEU A 14 19.54 30.44 49.46
N LEU A 15 20.40 31.39 49.06
CA LEU A 15 20.83 31.52 47.66
C LEU A 15 21.60 30.28 47.19
N LYS A 16 22.47 29.73 48.03
CA LYS A 16 23.23 28.51 47.72
C LYS A 16 22.28 27.33 47.52
N GLU A 17 21.34 27.13 48.44
CA GLU A 17 20.32 26.07 48.34
C GLU A 17 19.47 26.22 47.07
N TYR A 18 19.05 27.44 46.73
CA TYR A 18 18.29 27.71 45.51
C TYR A 18 19.08 27.33 44.24
N MET A 19 20.36 27.67 44.17
CA MET A 19 21.21 27.31 43.04
C MET A 19 21.40 25.79 42.94
N GLU A 20 21.65 25.11 44.04
CA GLU A 20 21.80 23.64 44.07
C GLU A 20 20.49 22.94 43.63
N ASN A 21 19.34 23.42 44.09
CA ASN A 21 18.04 22.91 43.67
C ASN A 21 17.80 23.13 42.16
N ASN A 22 18.13 24.31 41.64
CA ASN A 22 18.03 24.60 40.21
C ASN A 22 18.96 23.72 39.37
N ASP A 23 20.20 23.54 39.81
CA ASP A 23 21.15 22.65 39.13
C ASP A 23 20.60 21.22 39.06
N ALA A 24 20.05 20.71 40.16
CA ALA A 24 19.43 19.38 40.18
C ALA A 24 18.25 19.28 39.20
N ILE A 25 17.41 20.32 39.12
CA ILE A 25 16.29 20.39 38.16
C ILE A 25 16.81 20.36 36.72
N ILE A 26 17.84 21.15 36.40
CA ILE A 26 18.44 21.23 35.06
C ILE A 26 19.04 19.87 34.66
N GLN A 27 19.73 19.20 35.57
CA GLN A 27 20.30 17.88 35.33
C GLN A 27 19.20 16.84 35.08
N ASN A 28 18.14 16.86 35.89
CA ASN A 28 16.99 15.96 35.70
C ASN A 28 16.32 16.17 34.34
N GLN A 29 16.07 17.42 33.96
CA GLN A 29 15.49 17.75 32.65
C GLN A 29 16.38 17.31 31.50
N SER A 30 17.70 17.53 31.61
CA SER A 30 18.66 17.11 30.58
C SER A 30 18.63 15.60 30.37
N SER A 31 18.55 14.81 31.45
CA SER A 31 18.41 13.35 31.39
C SER A 31 17.08 12.91 30.74
N ILE A 32 15.98 13.57 31.09
CA ILE A 32 14.67 13.30 30.50
C ILE A 32 14.67 13.61 29.00
N ILE A 33 15.28 14.71 28.57
CA ILE A 33 15.39 15.08 27.15
C ILE A 33 16.23 14.04 26.39
N GLN A 34 17.36 13.61 26.95
CA GLN A 34 18.20 12.59 26.32
C GLN A 34 17.49 11.24 26.17
N SER A 35 16.79 10.78 27.21
CA SER A 35 16.04 9.53 27.16
C SER A 35 14.86 9.58 26.17
N GLN A 36 14.17 10.71 26.08
CA GLN A 36 13.13 10.93 25.07
C GLN A 36 13.72 10.94 23.65
N ALA A 37 14.83 11.63 23.42
CA ALA A 37 15.49 11.65 22.10
C ALA A 37 15.94 10.24 21.67
N ALA A 38 16.45 9.42 22.59
CA ALA A 38 16.79 8.03 22.32
C ALA A 38 15.56 7.17 22.00
N SER A 39 14.46 7.38 22.73
CA SER A 39 13.19 6.67 22.51
C SER A 39 12.58 7.03 21.15
N LEU A 40 12.59 8.31 20.78
CA LEU A 40 12.13 8.78 19.47
C LEU A 40 12.97 8.18 18.33
N ARG A 41 14.30 8.21 18.44
CA ARG A 41 15.18 7.58 17.45
C ARG A 41 14.89 6.09 17.29
N THR A 42 14.62 5.42 18.40
CA THR A 42 14.28 3.99 18.39
C THR A 42 12.94 3.74 17.70
N LEU A 43 11.95 4.61 17.93
CA LEU A 43 10.66 4.56 17.25
C LEU A 43 10.80 4.84 15.75
N GLU A 44 11.55 5.87 15.36
CA GLU A 44 11.85 6.21 13.96
C GLU A 44 12.47 5.01 13.23
N ASN A 45 13.44 4.34 13.86
CA ASN A 45 14.07 3.14 13.29
C ASN A 45 13.08 1.98 13.12
N GLN A 46 12.18 1.77 14.08
CA GLN A 46 11.15 0.72 13.98
C GLN A 46 10.15 1.02 12.87
N VAL A 47 9.70 2.28 12.76
CA VAL A 47 8.80 2.72 11.69
C VAL A 47 9.48 2.60 10.32
N GLY A 48 10.76 2.98 10.22
CA GLY A 48 11.54 2.82 8.99
C GLY A 48 11.69 1.35 8.58
N GLN A 49 11.94 0.45 9.52
CA GLN A 49 11.98 -0.99 9.25
C GLN A 49 10.62 -1.53 8.80
N LEU A 50 9.52 -1.08 9.42
CA LEU A 50 8.17 -1.46 9.02
C LEU A 50 7.85 -0.97 7.59
N ALA A 51 8.18 0.29 7.29
CA ALA A 51 8.00 0.86 5.96
C ALA A 51 8.78 0.06 4.90
N ASN A 52 10.04 -0.29 5.20
CA ASN A 52 10.86 -1.14 4.34
C ASN A 52 10.28 -2.55 4.17
N ALA A 53 9.73 -3.16 5.24
CA ALA A 53 9.09 -4.46 5.16
C ALA A 53 7.82 -4.43 4.29
N LEU A 54 7.06 -3.34 4.35
CA LEU A 54 5.86 -3.13 3.52
C LEU A 54 6.21 -2.81 2.06
N SER A 55 7.26 -2.04 1.80
CA SER A 55 7.70 -1.70 0.43
C SER A 55 8.42 -2.86 -0.26
N ASN A 56 9.21 -3.64 0.50
CA ASN A 56 9.87 -4.84 0.01
C ASN A 56 8.93 -6.05 -0.08
N ARG A 57 7.66 -5.89 0.31
CA ARG A 57 6.58 -6.75 -0.17
C ARG A 57 6.40 -6.42 -1.65
N SER A 58 7.32 -6.94 -2.46
CA SER A 58 7.11 -7.17 -3.88
C SER A 58 5.66 -7.60 -4.05
N GLN A 59 4.97 -7.02 -5.03
CA GLN A 59 3.64 -7.44 -5.43
C GLN A 59 3.72 -8.95 -5.63
N ARG A 60 3.40 -9.67 -4.56
CA ARG A 60 3.70 -11.08 -4.44
C ARG A 60 2.68 -11.66 -5.36
N SER A 61 3.12 -11.99 -6.56
CA SER A 61 2.48 -13.01 -7.39
C SER A 61 2.13 -14.10 -6.40
N LEU A 62 0.84 -14.18 -6.07
CA LEU A 62 0.34 -15.11 -5.08
C LEU A 62 0.83 -16.50 -5.51
N PRO A 63 0.97 -17.48 -4.61
CA PRO A 63 1.16 -18.86 -5.07
C PRO A 63 0.04 -19.33 -6.01
N SER A 64 -1.10 -18.64 -5.98
CA SER A 64 -2.27 -18.79 -6.85
C SER A 64 -2.22 -17.95 -8.13
N ASP A 65 -1.18 -17.15 -8.33
CA ASP A 65 -0.89 -16.50 -9.61
C ASP A 65 -0.27 -17.55 -10.56
N THR A 66 -0.92 -18.71 -10.57
CA THR A 66 -0.85 -19.68 -11.63
C THR A 66 -1.38 -18.95 -12.85
N GLU A 67 -0.56 -18.92 -13.90
CA GLU A 67 -0.96 -18.57 -15.26
C GLU A 67 -2.42 -18.98 -15.50
N ASN A 68 -3.30 -18.00 -15.73
CA ASN A 68 -4.70 -18.25 -16.01
C ASN A 68 -4.77 -19.21 -17.21
N PRO A 69 -5.21 -20.47 -17.06
CA PRO A 69 -5.19 -21.45 -18.15
C PRO A 69 -6.09 -21.02 -19.31
N ARG A 70 -7.01 -20.06 -19.09
CA ARG A 70 -7.84 -19.46 -20.14
C ARG A 70 -7.06 -18.55 -21.09
N ARG A 71 -5.88 -18.05 -20.70
CA ARG A 71 -5.10 -17.11 -21.52
C ARG A 71 -4.54 -17.79 -22.77
N ASP A 72 -4.24 -19.07 -22.64
CA ASP A 72 -3.60 -19.87 -23.69
C ASP A 72 -4.56 -20.80 -24.43
N GLY A 73 -5.82 -20.92 -24.00
CA GLY A 73 -6.84 -21.74 -24.66
C GLY A 73 -6.52 -23.24 -24.74
N LYS A 74 -5.47 -23.71 -24.06
CA LYS A 74 -4.98 -25.10 -24.06
C LYS A 74 -5.53 -25.87 -22.86
N GLU A 75 -6.82 -25.73 -22.58
CA GLU A 75 -7.49 -26.63 -21.65
C GLU A 75 -7.77 -27.95 -22.35
N HIS A 76 -6.78 -28.85 -22.33
CA HIS A 76 -6.97 -30.22 -22.79
C HIS A 76 -7.86 -30.97 -21.79
N CYS A 77 -9.19 -30.89 -21.98
CA CYS A 77 -10.15 -31.75 -21.28
C CYS A 77 -9.83 -33.21 -21.63
N LYS A 78 -9.20 -33.92 -20.70
CA LYS A 78 -8.90 -35.35 -20.85
C LYS A 78 -10.24 -36.11 -20.90
N ILE A 79 -10.52 -36.76 -22.03
CA ILE A 79 -11.74 -37.54 -22.24
C ILE A 79 -11.78 -38.66 -21.20
N ILE A 80 -12.90 -38.77 -20.48
CA ILE A 80 -13.15 -39.86 -19.53
C ILE A 80 -13.96 -40.94 -20.27
N THR A 81 -13.37 -42.13 -20.42
CA THR A 81 -14.06 -43.31 -20.98
C THR A 81 -14.72 -44.09 -19.85
N LEU A 82 -16.03 -44.29 -19.94
CA LEU A 82 -16.78 -45.14 -19.00
C LEU A 82 -16.39 -46.61 -19.22
N GLN A 83 -16.48 -47.44 -18.18
CA GLN A 83 -16.13 -48.87 -18.27
C GLN A 83 -16.95 -49.65 -19.30
N ASN A 84 -18.11 -49.11 -19.72
CA ASN A 84 -18.92 -49.65 -20.82
C ASN A 84 -18.45 -49.21 -22.22
N GLY A 85 -17.25 -48.61 -22.31
CA GLY A 85 -16.62 -48.18 -23.57
C GLY A 85 -17.19 -46.89 -24.15
N ARG A 86 -18.16 -46.25 -23.52
CA ARG A 86 -18.72 -44.98 -24.02
C ARG A 86 -17.91 -43.79 -23.54
N GLN A 87 -17.57 -42.90 -24.47
CA GLN A 87 -16.97 -41.61 -24.16
C GLN A 87 -18.08 -40.62 -23.82
N VAL A 88 -17.89 -39.83 -22.77
CA VAL A 88 -18.81 -38.75 -22.42
C VAL A 88 -18.44 -37.56 -23.29
N ASP A 89 -19.26 -37.28 -24.31
CA ASP A 89 -19.08 -36.11 -25.16
C ASP A 89 -19.16 -34.84 -24.30
N GLN A 90 -18.20 -33.94 -24.48
CA GLN A 90 -18.21 -32.63 -23.82
C GLN A 90 -19.48 -31.86 -24.24
N PRO A 91 -20.04 -31.00 -23.37
CA PRO A 91 -21.16 -30.15 -23.77
C PRO A 91 -20.69 -29.24 -24.91
N ILE A 92 -21.19 -29.50 -26.12
CA ILE A 92 -20.93 -28.66 -27.30
C ILE A 92 -21.46 -27.25 -26.98
N ARG A 93 -20.57 -26.28 -26.79
CA ARG A 93 -20.96 -24.87 -26.91
C ARG A 93 -21.29 -24.65 -28.39
N GLN A 94 -22.55 -24.34 -28.69
CA GLN A 94 -23.00 -24.02 -30.04
C GLN A 94 -22.25 -22.77 -30.54
N PRO A 95 -21.56 -22.83 -31.70
CA PRO A 95 -21.02 -21.64 -32.34
C PRO A 95 -22.13 -20.88 -33.09
N ALA A 96 -22.01 -19.56 -33.03
CA ALA A 96 -22.87 -18.60 -33.71
C ALA A 96 -22.87 -18.81 -35.24
N LYS A 97 -24.02 -18.45 -35.83
CA LYS A 97 -24.37 -18.53 -37.24
C LYS A 97 -23.40 -17.73 -38.12
N GLU A 98 -23.05 -18.26 -39.29
CA GLU A 98 -22.81 -17.44 -40.48
C GLU A 98 -22.77 -18.30 -41.76
N ALA A 99 -23.66 -17.97 -42.72
CA ALA A 99 -23.42 -17.97 -44.16
C ALA A 99 -24.69 -17.51 -44.91
N GLU A 100 -24.67 -16.25 -45.35
CA GLU A 100 -25.42 -15.64 -46.47
C GLU A 100 -25.25 -16.46 -47.78
N PRO A 101 -26.14 -16.42 -48.80
CA PRO A 101 -26.35 -15.19 -49.61
C PRO A 101 -27.75 -14.98 -50.23
N SER A 102 -28.11 -13.73 -50.58
CA SER A 102 -28.51 -13.36 -51.96
C SER A 102 -29.11 -11.94 -52.10
N SER A 103 -28.38 -11.09 -52.84
CA SER A 103 -28.82 -10.21 -53.94
C SER A 103 -30.24 -9.60 -53.92
N ILE A 104 -30.35 -8.28 -53.68
CA ILE A 104 -31.34 -7.38 -54.32
C ILE A 104 -30.72 -6.01 -54.65
N GLN A 105 -30.37 -5.86 -55.93
CA GLN A 105 -30.69 -4.79 -56.88
C GLN A 105 -30.83 -3.32 -56.38
N ASN A 106 -29.85 -2.48 -56.75
CA ASN A 106 -29.97 -1.03 -56.81
C ASN A 106 -30.37 -0.57 -58.23
N GLN A 107 -31.29 0.39 -58.33
CA GLN A 107 -31.59 1.18 -59.53
C GLN A 107 -31.64 2.69 -59.16
N PRO A 108 -31.43 3.61 -60.13
CA PRO A 108 -30.69 4.86 -59.90
C PRO A 108 -31.50 6.17 -59.98
N GLY A 109 -30.97 7.23 -59.34
CA GLY A 109 -31.08 8.67 -59.70
C GLY A 109 -32.39 9.41 -59.40
N PRO A 110 -32.41 10.77 -59.32
CA PRO A 110 -31.47 11.69 -59.97
C PRO A 110 -30.82 12.76 -59.06
N GLN A 111 -29.85 13.41 -59.69
CA GLN A 111 -28.95 14.47 -59.24
C GLN A 111 -29.64 15.83 -59.11
N SER A 112 -29.14 16.68 -58.20
CA SER A 112 -28.92 18.11 -58.49
C SER A 112 -28.07 18.75 -57.39
N GLU A 113 -26.82 19.03 -57.72
CA GLU A 113 -26.00 20.08 -57.11
C GLU A 113 -26.60 21.45 -57.45
N THR A 114 -26.60 22.41 -56.54
CA THR A 114 -26.27 23.80 -56.90
C THR A 114 -25.69 24.53 -55.70
N GLU A 115 -24.49 25.04 -55.93
CA GLU A 115 -23.69 25.98 -55.16
C GLU A 115 -24.23 27.42 -55.31
N ALA A 116 -23.84 28.29 -54.38
CA ALA A 116 -23.62 29.74 -54.49
C ALA A 116 -24.48 30.69 -53.61
N ASP A 117 -23.70 31.54 -52.93
CA ASP A 117 -23.97 32.80 -52.19
C ASP A 117 -24.64 32.75 -50.80
#